data_AF-A0A9E3C5T9-F1
#
_entry.id   AF-A0A9E3C5T9-F1
#
_cell.length_a   1.000
_cell.length_b   1.000
_cell.length_c   1.000
_cell.angle_alpha   90.00
_cell.angle_beta   90.00
_cell.angle_gamma   90.00
#
_symmetry.space_group_name_H-M   'P 1'
#
loop_
_entity.id
_entity.type
_entity.pdbx_description
1 polymer ?
#
loop_
_entity_poly.entity_id
_entity_poly.type
_entity_poly.pdbx_seq_one_letter_code
_entity_poly.pdbx_strand_id
1 'polypeptide(L)'
;MHYRWDVIDMKPERARELFSDYAEDALTPALRLALDQHFEADPASRAEYEQFARVYALLEAHEPGMVEAPLGFRAKVLEKVAAEQARREAAPAHRAAQTLTGWWRSLGSRRAGAGLIAALAACGILGVVLNSTVGHDQPARIGPVPDFTPAVPTTITGVTYTQDPAGSHYNFQIHLPPSVPSATVNADILTTNDQITDADERAHATPALTPAQTLTNDESMEIPVTLPQPAAAGTTLNMWVQWTPGDGGPTGAQVVFTPAQPTPATPKPLPAATDFFDALQYIAAEYGVTVIADAGSAPTQTITPPKGASVEEQLQSVAGAVGYSVVKLPSGAYEVTQPRQQ
;
A
#
# COMPACT_ATOMS: atom_id res chain seq x y z
N MET A 1 13.93 6.48 58.37
CA MET A 1 14.03 5.43 57.33
C MET A 1 13.15 5.87 56.16
N HIS A 2 13.74 6.51 55.14
CA HIS A 2 13.05 6.77 53.88
C HIS A 2 13.27 5.56 52.99
N TYR A 3 12.23 4.77 52.79
CA TYR A 3 12.22 3.81 51.69
C TYR A 3 12.10 4.63 50.41
N ARG A 4 13.24 4.81 49.73
CA ARG A 4 13.27 5.27 48.35
C ARG A 4 12.71 4.11 47.53
N TRP A 5 11.42 4.17 47.22
CA TRP A 5 10.86 3.31 46.20
C TRP A 5 11.56 3.71 44.91
N ASP A 6 12.43 2.84 44.41
CA ASP A 6 12.95 3.00 43.07
C ASP A 6 11.73 2.95 42.16
N VAL A 7 11.38 4.13 41.63
CA VAL A 7 10.36 4.27 40.60
C VAL A 7 10.73 3.28 39.51
N ILE A 8 9.82 2.37 39.19
CA ILE A 8 10.05 1.36 38.17
C ILE A 8 10.20 2.12 36.86
N ASP A 9 11.46 2.38 36.50
CA ASP A 9 11.80 3.16 35.32
C ASP A 9 11.54 2.29 34.10
N MET A 10 10.36 2.45 33.50
CA MET A 10 9.95 1.71 32.32
C MET A 10 10.69 2.30 31.12
N LYS A 11 11.27 1.43 30.29
CA LYS A 11 11.89 1.89 29.04
C LYS A 11 10.80 2.39 28.08
N PRO A 12 11.02 3.50 27.35
CA PRO A 12 10.04 4.02 26.39
C PRO A 12 9.59 3.00 25.34
N GLU A 13 10.50 2.12 24.89
CA GLU A 13 10.14 1.06 23.94
C GLU A 13 9.12 0.09 24.52
N ARG A 14 9.26 -0.23 25.81
CA ARG A 14 8.31 -1.11 26.50
C ARG A 14 6.97 -0.41 26.73
N ALA A 15 6.97 0.90 26.98
CA ALA A 15 5.73 1.67 27.09
C ALA A 15 4.94 1.65 25.76
N ARG A 16 5.62 1.82 24.62
CA ARG A 16 5.01 1.76 23.27
C ARG A 16 4.35 0.42 22.97
N GLU A 17 4.98 -0.69 23.37
CA GLU A 17 4.41 -2.03 23.23
C GLU A 17 3.08 -2.19 23.98
N LEU A 18 2.84 -1.41 25.03
CA LEU A 18 1.64 -1.47 25.86
C LEU A 18 0.54 -0.49 25.43
N PHE A 19 0.75 0.35 24.41
CA PHE A 19 -0.23 1.37 24.01
C PHE A 19 -1.56 0.77 23.52
N SER A 20 -1.52 -0.29 22.70
CA SER A 20 -2.75 -0.97 22.22
C SER A 20 -3.53 -1.56 23.39
N ASP A 21 -2.85 -2.35 24.23
CA ASP A 21 -3.47 -2.98 25.40
C ASP A 21 -4.02 -1.95 26.39
N TYR A 22 -3.36 -0.80 26.54
CA TYR A 22 -3.83 0.29 27.40
C TYR A 22 -5.08 0.98 26.81
N ALA A 23 -5.12 1.21 25.49
CA ALA A 23 -6.26 1.79 24.80
C ALA A 23 -7.50 0.87 24.83
N GLU A 24 -7.28 -0.44 24.74
CA GLU A 24 -8.32 -1.47 24.79
C GLU A 24 -8.75 -1.86 26.22
N ASP A 25 -8.17 -1.23 27.24
CA ASP A 25 -8.36 -1.57 28.67
C ASP A 25 -8.04 -3.04 29.01
N ALA A 26 -7.12 -3.66 28.24
CA ALA A 26 -6.71 -5.06 28.36
C ALA A 26 -5.54 -5.27 29.34
N LEU A 27 -4.91 -4.20 29.81
CA LEU A 27 -3.79 -4.29 30.75
C LEU A 27 -4.22 -4.74 32.15
N THR A 28 -3.37 -5.54 32.79
CA THR A 28 -3.53 -5.84 34.21
C THR A 28 -3.41 -4.55 35.05
N PRO A 29 -4.11 -4.44 36.20
CA PRO A 29 -4.09 -3.22 37.01
C PRO A 29 -2.68 -2.75 37.43
N ALA A 30 -1.75 -3.70 37.66
CA ALA A 30 -0.37 -3.38 38.01
C ALA A 30 0.41 -2.76 36.85
N LEU A 31 0.23 -3.27 35.62
CA LEU A 31 0.86 -2.72 34.42
C LEU A 31 0.27 -1.37 34.05
N ARG A 32 -1.05 -1.21 34.20
CA ARG A 32 -1.73 0.07 34.00
C ARG A 32 -1.15 1.14 34.92
N LEU A 33 -1.06 0.87 36.22
CA LEU A 33 -0.49 1.79 37.20
C LEU A 33 0.98 2.11 36.89
N ALA A 34 1.78 1.12 36.47
CA ALA A 34 3.18 1.35 36.09
C ALA A 34 3.30 2.24 34.85
N LEU A 35 2.42 2.06 33.86
CA LEU A 35 2.41 2.89 32.65
C LEU A 35 1.91 4.31 32.95
N ASP A 36 0.93 4.48 33.84
CA ASP A 36 0.46 5.79 34.30
C ASP A 36 1.57 6.55 35.03
N GLN A 37 2.31 5.88 35.92
CA GLN A 37 3.48 6.46 36.58
C GLN A 37 4.58 6.84 35.58
N HIS A 38 4.78 6.02 34.54
CA HIS A 38 5.71 6.34 33.46
C HIS A 38 5.29 7.61 32.71
N PHE A 39 4.00 7.78 32.40
CA PHE A 39 3.49 8.99 31.76
C PHE A 39 3.64 10.25 32.64
N GLU A 40 3.53 10.12 33.96
CA GLU A 40 3.80 11.22 34.89
C GLU A 40 5.29 11.60 34.91
N ALA A 41 6.18 10.61 34.81
CA ALA A 41 7.62 10.82 34.81
C ALA A 41 8.16 11.30 33.44
N ASP A 42 7.55 10.87 32.34
CA ASP A 42 7.94 11.19 30.96
C ASP A 42 6.75 11.73 30.14
N PRO A 43 6.57 13.07 30.10
CA PRO A 43 5.55 13.73 29.29
C PRO A 43 5.66 13.45 27.79
N ALA A 44 6.85 13.10 27.27
CA ALA A 44 7.02 12.80 25.85
C ALA A 44 6.32 11.48 25.48
N SER A 45 6.51 10.43 26.29
CA SER A 45 5.77 9.16 26.14
C SER A 45 4.25 9.37 26.22
N ARG A 46 3.79 10.30 27.08
CA ARG A 46 2.36 10.65 27.17
C ARG A 46 1.83 11.28 25.89
N ALA A 47 2.56 12.24 25.33
CA ALA A 47 2.18 12.90 24.08
C ALA A 47 2.14 11.91 22.90
N GLU A 48 3.06 10.95 22.87
CA GLU A 48 3.09 9.87 21.87
C GLU A 48 1.86 8.96 21.99
N TYR A 49 1.51 8.54 23.21
CA TYR A 49 0.28 7.78 23.46
C TYR A 49 -0.97 8.54 23.01
N GLU A 50 -1.06 9.85 23.26
CA GLU A 50 -2.20 10.66 22.82
C GLU A 50 -2.33 10.76 21.29
N GLN A 51 -1.20 10.77 20.57
CA GLN A 51 -1.20 10.68 19.10
C GLN A 51 -1.72 9.31 18.64
N PHE A 52 -1.21 8.24 19.24
CA PHE A 52 -1.67 6.88 18.98
C PHE A 52 -3.18 6.73 19.23
N ALA A 53 -3.66 7.18 20.38
CA ALA A 53 -5.07 7.08 20.78
C ALA A 53 -6.00 7.84 19.82
N ARG A 54 -5.58 8.99 19.28
CA ARG A 54 -6.34 9.71 18.25
C ARG A 54 -6.47 8.91 16.96
N VAL A 55 -5.38 8.33 16.46
CA VAL A 55 -5.41 7.49 15.25
C VAL A 55 -6.24 6.24 15.49
N TYR A 56 -6.07 5.60 16.65
CA TYR A 56 -6.83 4.41 17.04
C TYR A 56 -8.34 4.70 17.08
N ALA A 57 -8.76 5.81 17.70
CA ALA A 57 -10.16 6.22 17.73
C ALA A 57 -10.73 6.54 16.34
N LEU A 58 -9.94 7.12 15.43
CA LEU A 58 -10.36 7.36 14.04
C LEU A 58 -10.60 6.05 13.29
N LEU A 59 -9.74 5.04 13.51
CA LEU A 59 -9.88 3.71 12.93
C LEU A 59 -11.10 2.96 13.51
N GLU A 60 -11.38 3.09 14.80
CA GLU A 60 -12.54 2.47 15.44
C GLU A 60 -13.86 3.14 15.03
N ALA A 61 -13.87 4.48 14.92
CA ALA A 61 -15.03 5.24 14.48
C ALA A 61 -15.39 4.98 13.01
N HIS A 62 -14.39 4.67 12.18
CA HIS A 62 -14.62 4.09 10.87
C HIS A 62 -14.86 2.59 11.05
N GLU A 63 -16.05 2.24 11.57
CA GLU A 63 -16.55 0.88 11.43
C GLU A 63 -16.53 0.60 9.91
N PRO A 64 -15.62 -0.24 9.39
CA PRO A 64 -15.45 -0.41 7.96
C PRO A 64 -16.76 -1.02 7.49
N GLY A 65 -17.66 -0.19 6.95
CA GLY A 65 -19.03 -0.59 6.63
C GLY A 65 -18.95 -1.89 5.86
N MET A 66 -19.59 -2.96 6.39
CA MET A 66 -19.35 -4.36 6.03
C MET A 66 -18.75 -4.51 4.63
N VAL A 67 -17.42 -4.48 4.54
CA VAL A 67 -16.76 -4.70 3.26
C VAL A 67 -16.91 -6.19 3.01
N GLU A 68 -17.85 -6.52 2.13
CA GLU A 68 -18.11 -7.90 1.77
C GLU A 68 -16.81 -8.48 1.23
N ALA A 69 -16.23 -9.45 1.94
CA ALA A 69 -14.96 -10.04 1.55
C ALA A 69 -15.09 -10.55 0.10
N PRO A 70 -14.13 -10.26 -0.80
CA PRO A 70 -14.23 -10.67 -2.20
C PRO A 70 -14.59 -12.15 -2.31
N LEU A 71 -15.55 -12.49 -3.17
CA LEU A 71 -16.00 -13.86 -3.35
C LEU A 71 -14.80 -14.80 -3.55
N GLY A 72 -14.65 -15.78 -2.66
CA GLY A 72 -13.55 -16.75 -2.69
C GLY A 72 -12.29 -16.36 -1.89
N PHE A 73 -12.20 -15.16 -1.31
CA PHE A 73 -11.07 -14.77 -0.45
C PHE A 73 -10.87 -15.77 0.70
N ARG A 74 -11.95 -16.15 1.38
CA ARG A 74 -11.92 -17.16 2.46
C ARG A 74 -11.40 -18.51 1.98
N ALA A 75 -11.80 -18.95 0.78
CA ALA A 75 -11.32 -20.22 0.21
C ALA A 75 -9.82 -20.17 -0.06
N LYS A 76 -9.33 -19.06 -0.63
CA LYS A 76 -7.90 -18.84 -0.93
C LYS A 76 -7.05 -18.72 0.33
N VAL A 77 -7.57 -18.09 1.40
CA VAL A 77 -6.89 -18.03 2.71
C VAL A 77 -6.79 -19.42 3.32
N LEU A 78 -7.89 -20.20 3.32
CA LEU A 78 -7.87 -21.57 3.84
C LEU A 78 -6.94 -22.48 3.03
N GLU A 79 -6.91 -22.33 1.71
CA GLU A 79 -5.98 -23.05 0.84
C GLU A 79 -4.52 -22.71 1.16
N LYS A 80 -4.19 -21.42 1.33
CA LYS A 80 -2.84 -21.01 1.73
C LYS A 80 -2.45 -21.54 3.11
N VAL A 81 -3.34 -21.45 4.09
CA VAL A 81 -3.10 -22.00 5.44
C VAL A 81 -2.88 -23.51 5.37
N ALA A 82 -3.69 -24.24 4.60
CA ALA A 82 -3.52 -25.67 4.40
C ALA A 82 -2.20 -26.01 3.69
N ALA A 83 -1.80 -25.23 2.68
CA ALA A 83 -0.54 -25.40 1.97
C ALA A 83 0.68 -25.10 2.85
N GLU A 84 0.62 -24.06 3.68
CA GLU A 84 1.65 -23.71 4.65
C GLU A 84 1.81 -24.81 5.70
N GLN A 85 0.68 -25.35 6.19
CA GLN A 85 0.67 -26.44 7.14
C GLN A 85 1.22 -27.74 6.52
N ALA A 86 0.82 -28.06 5.29
CA ALA A 86 1.38 -29.18 4.54
C ALA A 86 2.90 -29.01 4.27
N ARG A 87 3.36 -27.77 4.00
CA ARG A 87 4.79 -27.47 3.87
C ARG A 87 5.55 -27.68 5.19
N ARG A 88 4.97 -27.26 6.33
CA ARG A 88 5.55 -27.49 7.66
C ARG A 88 5.64 -28.99 7.99
N GLU A 89 4.64 -29.77 7.60
CA GLU A 89 4.61 -31.23 7.77
C GLU A 89 5.56 -31.97 6.80
N ALA A 90 5.78 -31.41 5.61
CA ALA A 90 6.72 -31.93 4.63
C ALA A 90 8.18 -31.53 4.92
N ALA A 91 8.41 -30.47 5.70
CA ALA A 91 9.75 -30.03 6.05
C ALA A 91 10.50 -31.12 6.85
N PRO A 92 11.63 -31.65 6.34
CA PRO A 92 12.33 -32.77 6.95
C PRO A 92 12.89 -32.46 8.34
N ALA A 93 13.08 -31.18 8.67
CA ALA A 93 13.53 -30.71 9.98
C ALA A 93 12.55 -31.08 11.11
N HIS A 94 11.23 -31.06 10.85
CA HIS A 94 10.23 -31.42 11.85
C HIS A 94 10.18 -32.94 12.11
N ARG A 95 10.44 -33.75 11.08
CA ARG A 95 10.54 -35.22 11.22
C ARG A 95 11.79 -35.65 11.98
N ALA A 96 12.91 -34.94 11.82
CA ALA A 96 14.13 -35.19 12.60
C ALA A 96 13.92 -34.89 14.10
N ALA A 97 13.22 -33.81 14.45
CA ALA A 97 12.92 -33.48 15.85
C ALA A 97 11.94 -34.46 16.50
N GLN A 98 10.93 -34.94 15.76
CA GLN A 98 9.97 -35.93 16.28
C GLN A 98 10.56 -37.34 16.39
N THR A 99 11.47 -37.73 15.50
CA THR A 99 12.17 -39.03 15.59
C THR A 99 13.18 -39.06 16.75
N LEU A 100 13.88 -37.95 17.01
CA LEU A 100 14.76 -37.83 18.18
C LEU A 100 13.99 -37.90 19.50
N THR A 101 12.90 -37.14 19.65
CA THR A 101 12.09 -37.19 20.88
C THR A 101 11.36 -38.54 21.06
N GLY A 102 10.97 -39.20 19.97
CA GLY A 102 10.43 -40.56 19.99
C GLY A 102 11.44 -41.63 20.41
N TRP A 103 12.70 -41.52 19.97
CA TRP A 103 13.75 -42.46 20.35
C TRP A 103 14.06 -42.41 21.86
N TRP A 104 14.15 -41.20 22.43
CA TRP A 104 14.36 -41.01 23.87
C TRP A 104 13.21 -41.53 24.74
N ARG A 105 11.96 -41.42 24.28
CA ARG A 105 10.81 -42.02 24.98
C ARG A 105 10.81 -43.56 24.96
N SER A 106 11.31 -44.17 23.88
CA SER A 106 11.38 -45.64 23.76
C SER A 106 12.46 -46.27 24.66
N LEU A 107 13.54 -45.53 24.96
CA LEU A 107 14.65 -45.99 25.80
C LEU A 107 14.32 -45.97 27.31
N GLY A 108 13.30 -45.22 27.74
CA GLY A 108 12.92 -45.10 29.14
C GLY A 108 12.14 -46.26 29.75
N SER A 109 11.67 -47.24 28.95
CA SER A 109 10.74 -48.28 29.45
C SER A 109 11.32 -49.69 29.57
N ARG A 110 12.48 -50.00 28.97
CA ARG A 110 13.03 -51.37 28.99
C ARG A 110 14.56 -51.38 28.95
N ARG A 111 15.17 -51.39 30.15
CA ARG A 111 16.49 -51.97 30.54
C ARG A 111 17.23 -51.06 31.52
N ALA A 112 16.83 -51.12 32.79
CA ALA A 112 17.71 -50.85 33.91
C ALA A 112 18.65 -52.06 34.06
N GLY A 113 19.84 -52.00 33.45
CA GLY A 113 20.85 -53.03 33.59
C GLY A 113 21.71 -53.15 32.33
N ALA A 114 23.00 -52.82 32.47
CA ALA A 114 24.03 -52.82 31.41
C ALA A 114 23.95 -51.65 30.41
N GLY A 115 24.47 -50.48 30.81
CA GLY A 115 24.63 -49.36 29.86
C GLY A 115 25.59 -48.24 30.29
N LEU A 116 26.42 -48.44 31.32
CA LEU A 116 27.33 -47.39 31.82
C LEU A 116 28.55 -47.16 30.89
N ILE A 117 28.76 -48.02 29.88
CA ILE A 117 29.89 -47.92 28.94
C ILE A 117 29.50 -47.14 27.66
N ALA A 118 28.21 -47.04 27.31
CA ALA A 118 27.76 -46.29 26.13
C ALA A 118 27.64 -44.77 26.37
N ALA A 119 27.45 -44.34 27.63
CA ALA A 119 27.32 -42.93 27.98
C ALA A 119 28.62 -42.13 27.75
N LEU A 120 29.78 -42.75 27.97
CA LEU A 120 31.08 -42.07 27.77
C LEU A 120 31.45 -41.92 26.28
N ALA A 121 31.03 -42.86 25.42
CA ALA A 121 31.24 -42.74 23.98
C ALA A 121 30.30 -41.69 23.33
N ALA A 122 29.06 -41.56 23.83
CA ALA A 122 28.13 -40.53 23.36
C ALA A 122 28.55 -39.11 23.75
N CYS A 123 29.13 -38.90 24.95
CA CYS A 123 29.68 -37.60 25.34
C CYS A 123 30.90 -37.17 24.49
N GLY A 124 31.73 -38.11 24.03
CA GLY A 124 32.88 -37.82 23.17
C GLY A 124 32.49 -37.33 21.76
N ILE A 125 31.44 -37.92 21.17
CA ILE A 125 30.97 -37.52 19.83
C ILE A 125 30.14 -36.23 19.89
N LEU A 126 29.37 -36.02 20.96
CA LEU A 126 28.63 -34.76 21.16
C LEU A 126 29.58 -33.57 21.40
N GLY A 127 30.73 -33.79 22.05
CA GLY A 127 31.75 -32.76 22.25
C GLY A 127 32.50 -32.36 20.97
N VAL A 128 32.67 -33.26 20.00
CA VAL A 128 33.34 -32.95 18.73
C VAL A 128 32.39 -32.27 17.74
N VAL A 129 31.09 -32.60 17.75
CA VAL A 129 30.10 -31.95 16.87
C VAL A 129 29.63 -30.59 17.39
N LEU A 130 29.66 -30.35 18.71
CA LEU A 130 29.31 -29.04 19.29
C LEU A 130 30.51 -28.06 19.36
N ASN A 131 31.75 -28.50 19.15
CA ASN A 131 32.94 -27.63 19.22
C ASN A 131 33.43 -27.12 17.85
N SER A 132 32.78 -27.48 16.74
CA SER A 132 33.21 -27.07 15.39
C SER A 132 32.43 -25.91 14.76
N THR A 133 31.49 -25.26 15.47
CA THR A 133 30.81 -24.05 14.96
C THR A 133 30.45 -23.03 16.04
N VAL A 134 31.28 -22.86 17.09
CA VAL A 134 31.26 -21.60 17.85
C VAL A 134 32.12 -20.58 17.12
N GLY A 135 31.64 -20.19 15.92
CA GLY A 135 31.97 -18.87 15.43
C GLY A 135 31.51 -17.89 16.50
N HIS A 136 32.39 -17.01 16.94
CA HIS A 136 31.96 -15.87 17.72
C HIS A 136 30.98 -15.10 16.83
N ASP A 137 29.69 -15.29 17.06
CA ASP A 137 28.65 -14.37 16.61
C ASP A 137 29.02 -13.03 17.23
N GLN A 138 29.76 -12.22 16.48
CA GLN A 138 29.76 -10.79 16.71
C GLN A 138 28.29 -10.41 16.74
N PRO A 139 27.78 -9.78 17.82
CA PRO A 139 26.43 -9.24 17.79
C PRO A 139 26.37 -8.39 16.54
N ALA A 140 25.49 -8.77 15.61
CA ALA A 140 25.30 -8.07 14.36
C ALA A 140 25.15 -6.60 14.73
N ARG A 141 26.15 -5.78 14.37
CA ARG A 141 25.99 -4.34 14.44
C ARG A 141 24.86 -4.06 13.47
N ILE A 142 23.67 -3.86 14.03
CA ILE A 142 22.58 -3.18 13.34
C ILE A 142 23.22 -1.85 12.95
N GLY A 143 23.64 -1.75 11.69
CA GLY A 143 24.00 -0.47 11.10
C GLY A 143 22.80 0.48 11.26
N PRO A 144 22.98 1.79 11.09
CA PRO A 144 21.85 2.71 11.09
C PRO A 144 20.76 2.11 10.20
N VAL A 145 19.60 1.83 10.81
CA VAL A 145 18.44 1.35 10.08
C VAL A 145 18.28 2.36 8.94
N PRO A 146 18.33 1.93 7.67
CA PRO A 146 18.05 2.83 6.56
C PRO A 146 16.79 3.58 6.93
N ASP A 147 16.79 4.89 6.76
CA ASP A 147 15.60 5.69 7.02
C ASP A 147 14.56 5.24 5.98
N PHE A 148 13.77 4.23 6.34
CA PHE A 148 12.70 3.70 5.53
C PHE A 148 11.53 4.65 5.71
N THR A 149 11.68 5.87 5.21
CA THR A 149 10.52 6.65 4.83
C THR A 149 10.05 6.00 3.54
N PRO A 150 9.00 5.15 3.56
CA PRO A 150 8.41 4.71 2.30
C PRO A 150 8.06 6.01 1.59
N ALA A 151 8.58 6.23 0.39
CA ALA A 151 8.06 7.34 -0.40
C ALA A 151 6.55 7.06 -0.49
N VAL A 152 5.72 7.92 0.07
CA VAL A 152 4.28 7.65 0.10
C VAL A 152 3.74 8.02 -1.29
N PRO A 153 2.80 7.25 -1.86
CA PRO A 153 2.35 7.46 -3.22
C PRO A 153 1.71 8.83 -3.41
N THR A 154 2.29 9.57 -4.35
CA THR A 154 1.83 10.73 -5.12
C THR A 154 0.37 10.97 -5.54
N THR A 155 -0.60 10.16 -5.18
CA THR A 155 -1.65 9.85 -6.17
C THR A 155 -2.93 10.66 -5.97
N ILE A 156 -3.54 11.11 -7.08
CA ILE A 156 -4.87 11.72 -7.10
C ILE A 156 -5.88 10.65 -6.66
N THR A 157 -6.52 10.83 -5.51
CA THR A 157 -7.40 9.80 -4.91
C THR A 157 -8.85 9.85 -5.38
N GLY A 158 -9.23 10.85 -6.18
CA GLY A 158 -10.58 10.98 -6.69
C GLY A 158 -10.66 11.95 -7.86
N VAL A 159 -11.67 11.75 -8.70
CA VAL A 159 -12.15 12.74 -9.65
C VAL A 159 -13.65 12.65 -9.61
N THR A 160 -14.28 13.69 -9.08
CA THR A 160 -15.72 13.86 -9.24
C THR A 160 -15.97 14.65 -10.53
N TYR A 161 -17.17 14.53 -11.10
CA TYR A 161 -17.58 15.42 -12.17
C TYR A 161 -19.02 15.85 -11.89
N THR A 162 -19.29 17.12 -12.11
CA THR A 162 -20.63 17.68 -12.01
C THR A 162 -20.94 18.38 -13.31
N GLN A 163 -21.68 17.71 -14.19
CA GLN A 163 -22.14 18.32 -15.43
C GLN A 163 -23.26 19.31 -15.08
N ASP A 164 -23.02 20.58 -15.34
CA ASP A 164 -24.06 21.59 -15.23
C ASP A 164 -25.08 21.43 -16.37
N PRO A 165 -26.29 22.02 -16.28
CA PRO A 165 -27.28 21.95 -17.36
C PRO A 165 -26.80 22.56 -18.68
N ALA A 166 -25.79 23.44 -18.66
CA ALA A 166 -25.13 23.96 -19.86
C ALA A 166 -24.05 23.01 -20.43
N GLY A 167 -23.82 21.86 -19.78
CA GLY A 167 -23.09 20.72 -20.30
C GLY A 167 -21.58 20.89 -20.40
N SER A 168 -21.00 21.88 -19.72
CA SER A 168 -19.66 22.36 -20.07
C SER A 168 -18.68 22.41 -18.91
N HIS A 169 -19.11 22.24 -17.65
CA HIS A 169 -18.22 22.30 -16.50
C HIS A 169 -17.82 20.91 -15.96
N TYR A 170 -16.52 20.71 -15.78
CA TYR A 170 -15.97 19.58 -15.03
C TYR A 170 -15.30 20.12 -13.79
N ASN A 171 -15.48 19.45 -12.64
CA ASN A 171 -14.91 19.82 -11.36
C ASN A 171 -14.04 18.68 -10.86
N PHE A 172 -12.76 18.71 -11.19
CA PHE A 172 -11.82 17.70 -10.70
C PHE A 172 -11.48 18.00 -9.25
N GLN A 173 -11.64 17.03 -8.35
CA GLN A 173 -11.21 17.11 -6.95
C GLN A 173 -9.87 16.42 -6.77
N ILE A 174 -8.78 17.18 -6.74
CA ILE A 174 -7.46 16.63 -6.47
C ILE A 174 -7.22 16.61 -4.96
N HIS A 175 -6.81 15.46 -4.46
CA HIS A 175 -6.30 15.30 -3.10
C HIS A 175 -4.81 14.99 -3.17
N LEU A 176 -4.03 15.65 -2.32
CA LEU A 176 -2.64 15.28 -2.14
C LEU A 176 -2.54 14.04 -1.24
N PRO A 177 -1.45 13.28 -1.34
CA PRO A 177 -1.20 12.19 -0.42
C PRO A 177 -0.98 12.68 1.01
N PRO A 178 -1.27 11.83 2.02
CA PRO A 178 -1.09 12.18 3.42
C PRO A 178 0.32 12.67 3.80
N SER A 179 1.33 12.25 3.02
CA SER A 179 2.74 12.61 3.22
C SER A 179 3.15 13.94 2.62
N VAL A 180 2.35 14.52 1.72
CA VAL A 180 2.68 15.77 1.04
C VAL A 180 1.88 16.88 1.70
N PRO A 181 2.47 17.61 2.66
CA PRO A 181 1.73 18.60 3.44
C PRO A 181 1.17 19.71 2.56
N SER A 182 1.93 20.08 1.52
CA SER A 182 1.49 20.99 0.47
C SER A 182 2.22 20.72 -0.84
N ALA A 183 1.57 21.06 -1.96
CA ALA A 183 2.20 21.03 -3.27
C ALA A 183 1.63 22.13 -4.18
N THR A 184 2.47 22.67 -5.05
CA THR A 184 2.00 23.49 -6.18
C THR A 184 1.54 22.57 -7.30
N VAL A 185 0.26 22.63 -7.63
CA VAL A 185 -0.39 21.82 -8.65
C VAL A 185 -0.58 22.63 -9.93
N ASN A 186 -0.14 22.04 -11.05
CA ASN A 186 -0.42 22.46 -12.41
C ASN A 186 -1.34 21.43 -13.04
N ALA A 187 -2.32 21.88 -13.82
CA ALA A 187 -3.19 21.00 -14.57
C ALA A 187 -3.40 21.56 -15.96
N ASP A 188 -3.18 20.73 -16.96
CA ASP A 188 -3.27 21.09 -18.37
C ASP A 188 -4.24 20.15 -19.08
N ILE A 189 -5.08 20.70 -19.93
CA ILE A 189 -6.01 19.96 -20.77
C ILE A 189 -5.37 19.65 -22.09
N LEU A 190 -5.42 18.37 -22.46
CA LEU A 190 -4.87 17.86 -23.69
C LEU A 190 -6.03 17.63 -24.66
N THR A 191 -5.93 18.29 -25.81
CA THR A 191 -6.97 18.23 -26.84
C THR A 191 -6.68 17.17 -27.90
N THR A 192 -5.44 16.70 -27.97
CA THR A 192 -4.98 15.63 -28.87
C THR A 192 -4.97 14.30 -28.14
N ASN A 193 -5.45 13.25 -28.82
CA ASN A 193 -5.54 11.90 -28.26
C ASN A 193 -4.20 11.15 -28.35
N ASP A 194 -3.47 11.33 -29.45
CA ASP A 194 -2.49 10.32 -29.88
C ASP A 194 -1.13 10.37 -29.16
N GLN A 195 -0.84 11.34 -28.28
CA GLN A 195 0.54 11.53 -27.78
C GLN A 195 0.60 12.25 -26.42
N ILE A 196 -0.16 11.80 -25.43
CA ILE A 196 -0.19 12.42 -24.09
C ILE A 196 1.18 12.51 -23.39
N THR A 197 2.12 11.70 -23.85
CA THR A 197 3.47 11.59 -23.31
C THR A 197 4.49 12.46 -24.05
N ASP A 198 4.13 12.95 -25.24
CA ASP A 198 5.00 13.79 -26.05
C ASP A 198 5.11 15.18 -25.41
N ALA A 199 6.36 15.62 -25.21
CA ALA A 199 6.64 16.92 -24.61
C ALA A 199 6.19 18.08 -25.51
N ASP A 200 6.26 17.92 -26.83
CA ASP A 200 5.87 18.95 -27.79
C ASP A 200 4.35 19.13 -27.80
N GLU A 201 3.58 18.04 -27.74
CA GLU A 201 2.12 18.10 -27.61
C GLU A 201 1.69 18.72 -26.29
N ARG A 202 2.37 18.37 -25.17
CA ARG A 202 2.12 19.01 -23.87
C ARG A 202 2.38 20.52 -23.88
N ALA A 203 3.33 21.01 -24.68
CA ALA A 203 3.57 22.44 -24.80
C ALA A 203 2.40 23.21 -25.44
N HIS A 204 1.50 22.51 -26.16
CA HIS A 204 0.28 23.06 -26.75
C HIS A 204 -0.97 22.79 -25.90
N ALA A 205 -0.81 22.15 -24.74
CA ALA A 205 -1.91 21.90 -23.83
C ALA A 205 -2.50 23.22 -23.32
N THR A 206 -3.81 23.24 -23.10
CA THR A 206 -4.52 24.43 -22.59
C THR A 206 -4.49 24.38 -21.06
N PRO A 207 -3.89 25.36 -20.36
CA PRO A 207 -3.87 25.35 -18.91
C PRO A 207 -5.28 25.33 -18.32
N ALA A 208 -5.58 24.31 -17.52
CA ALA A 208 -6.83 24.23 -16.75
C ALA A 208 -6.77 25.13 -15.50
N LEU A 209 -5.55 25.32 -14.97
CA LEU A 209 -5.27 26.20 -13.84
C LEU A 209 -4.39 27.36 -14.30
N THR A 210 -4.88 28.60 -14.11
CA THR A 210 -4.07 29.80 -14.33
C THR A 210 -4.43 30.86 -13.28
N PRO A 211 -3.55 31.12 -12.28
CA PRO A 211 -2.22 30.54 -12.07
C PRO A 211 -2.27 29.11 -11.50
N ALA A 212 -1.10 28.46 -11.44
CA ALA A 212 -0.87 27.26 -10.63
C ALA A 212 -1.37 27.50 -9.19
N GLN A 213 -1.95 26.48 -8.57
CA GLN A 213 -2.52 26.62 -7.22
C GLN A 213 -1.70 25.82 -6.22
N THR A 214 -1.52 26.36 -5.03
CA THR A 214 -0.94 25.59 -3.91
C THR A 214 -2.07 24.91 -3.19
N LEU A 215 -1.98 23.59 -3.07
CA LEU A 215 -2.92 22.75 -2.37
C LEU A 215 -2.27 22.23 -1.08
N THR A 216 -3.01 22.23 0.02
CA THR A 216 -2.62 21.49 1.23
C THR A 216 -3.34 20.14 1.29
N ASN A 217 -2.80 19.18 2.03
CA ASN A 217 -3.36 17.83 2.15
C ASN A 217 -4.84 17.80 2.63
N ASP A 218 -5.25 18.78 3.44
CA ASP A 218 -6.61 18.85 3.98
C ASP A 218 -7.60 19.56 3.03
N GLU A 219 -7.11 20.08 1.91
CA GLU A 219 -7.90 20.83 0.95
C GLU A 219 -8.23 19.97 -0.28
N SER A 220 -9.42 20.20 -0.82
CA SER A 220 -9.81 19.70 -2.14
C SER A 220 -9.75 20.86 -3.12
N MET A 221 -9.01 20.71 -4.21
CA MET A 221 -9.00 21.70 -5.27
C MET A 221 -10.08 21.36 -6.29
N GLU A 222 -10.91 22.33 -6.66
CA GLU A 222 -11.83 22.22 -7.79
C GLU A 222 -11.19 22.87 -9.01
N ILE A 223 -10.99 22.09 -10.08
CA ILE A 223 -10.52 22.62 -11.37
C ILE A 223 -11.71 22.77 -12.30
N PRO A 224 -12.22 23.99 -12.55
CA PRO A 224 -13.30 24.21 -13.50
C PRO A 224 -12.78 24.12 -14.93
N VAL A 225 -13.13 23.05 -15.62
CA VAL A 225 -12.85 22.94 -17.06
C VAL A 225 -14.08 23.36 -17.84
N THR A 226 -13.93 24.30 -18.77
CA THR A 226 -14.97 24.66 -19.74
C THR A 226 -14.61 24.09 -21.11
N LEU A 227 -15.43 23.18 -21.64
CA LEU A 227 -15.27 22.74 -23.02
C LEU A 227 -15.95 23.73 -23.98
N PRO A 228 -15.25 24.21 -25.03
CA PRO A 228 -15.83 25.18 -25.98
C PRO A 228 -16.95 24.57 -26.84
N GLN A 229 -17.00 23.25 -26.94
CA GLN A 229 -18.02 22.51 -27.66
C GLN A 229 -18.36 21.22 -26.89
N PRO A 230 -19.64 20.81 -26.83
CA PRO A 230 -20.00 19.52 -26.25
C PRO A 230 -19.25 18.40 -26.99
N ALA A 231 -18.51 17.62 -26.21
CA ALA A 231 -17.73 16.51 -26.73
C ALA A 231 -18.65 15.38 -27.21
N ALA A 232 -18.24 14.69 -28.29
CA ALA A 232 -19.00 13.56 -28.81
C ALA A 232 -19.02 12.39 -27.81
N ALA A 233 -20.08 11.59 -27.82
CA ALA A 233 -20.13 10.38 -27.00
C ALA A 233 -18.93 9.45 -27.32
N GLY A 234 -18.31 8.89 -26.29
CA GLY A 234 -17.12 8.03 -26.43
C GLY A 234 -15.82 8.81 -26.64
N THR A 235 -15.80 10.10 -26.28
CA THR A 235 -14.58 10.86 -26.12
C THR A 235 -14.29 11.06 -24.64
N THR A 236 -13.03 11.29 -24.31
CA THR A 236 -12.58 11.62 -22.96
C THR A 236 -12.05 13.04 -22.92
N LEU A 237 -12.22 13.67 -21.78
CA LEU A 237 -11.41 14.80 -21.35
C LEU A 237 -10.10 14.25 -20.78
N ASN A 238 -9.00 14.60 -21.44
CA ASN A 238 -7.66 14.19 -21.05
C ASN A 238 -7.01 15.34 -20.28
N MET A 239 -6.57 15.07 -19.06
CA MET A 239 -5.93 16.07 -18.21
C MET A 239 -4.58 15.55 -17.73
N TRP A 240 -3.56 16.37 -17.87
CA TRP A 240 -2.23 16.14 -17.33
C TRP A 240 -2.07 16.96 -16.06
N VAL A 241 -1.84 16.28 -14.95
CA VAL A 241 -1.70 16.91 -13.64
C VAL A 241 -0.28 16.73 -13.16
N GLN A 242 0.39 17.82 -12.84
CA GLN A 242 1.71 17.81 -12.21
C GLN A 242 1.63 18.48 -10.86
N TRP A 243 2.42 17.99 -9.91
CA TRP A 243 2.57 18.66 -8.62
C TRP A 243 4.03 18.69 -8.20
N THR A 244 4.38 19.78 -7.55
CA THR A 244 5.69 20.00 -6.94
C THR A 244 5.50 20.15 -5.43
N PRO A 245 5.93 19.16 -4.62
CA PRO A 245 5.86 19.26 -3.16
C PRO A 245 6.55 20.52 -2.62
N GLY A 246 5.93 21.20 -1.65
CA GLY A 246 6.47 22.42 -1.06
C GLY A 246 7.72 22.21 -0.21
N ASP A 247 7.99 20.98 0.20
CA ASP A 247 9.17 20.55 0.96
C ASP A 247 10.39 20.22 0.07
N GLY A 248 10.26 20.39 -1.25
CA GLY A 248 11.30 20.04 -2.22
C GLY A 248 11.40 18.54 -2.52
N GLY A 249 10.38 17.76 -2.13
CA GLY A 249 10.23 16.37 -2.53
C GLY A 249 10.15 16.17 -4.05
N PRO A 250 10.18 14.91 -4.52
CA PRO A 250 10.13 14.61 -5.95
C PRO A 250 8.80 15.10 -6.55
N THR A 251 8.91 15.75 -7.71
CA THR A 251 7.76 16.12 -8.53
C THR A 251 7.06 14.86 -9.01
N GLY A 252 5.73 14.87 -9.00
CA GLY A 252 4.94 13.79 -9.59
C GLY A 252 4.04 14.29 -10.70
N ALA A 253 3.63 13.37 -11.56
CA ALA A 253 2.73 13.65 -12.65
C ALA A 253 1.78 12.47 -12.89
N GLN A 254 0.53 12.77 -13.19
CA GLN A 254 -0.50 11.81 -13.55
C GLN A 254 -1.28 12.29 -14.76
N VAL A 255 -1.80 11.31 -15.50
CA VAL A 255 -2.75 11.53 -16.58
C VAL A 255 -4.11 11.05 -16.14
N VAL A 256 -5.14 11.87 -16.37
CA VAL A 256 -6.52 11.56 -16.05
C VAL A 256 -7.32 11.49 -17.35
N PHE A 257 -7.99 10.37 -17.56
CA PHE A 257 -8.94 10.16 -18.64
C PHE A 257 -10.34 10.09 -18.05
N THR A 258 -11.14 11.14 -18.25
CA THR A 258 -12.54 11.17 -17.78
C THR A 258 -13.47 11.18 -18.99
N PRO A 259 -14.50 10.33 -19.07
CA PRO A 259 -15.49 10.39 -20.13
C PRO A 259 -16.11 11.78 -20.22
N ALA A 260 -16.11 12.38 -21.42
CA ALA A 260 -16.67 13.71 -21.62
C ALA A 260 -18.21 13.71 -21.62
N GLN A 261 -18.82 12.53 -21.65
CA GLN A 261 -20.25 12.34 -21.43
C GLN A 261 -20.44 11.19 -20.45
N PRO A 262 -21.43 11.27 -19.53
CA PRO A 262 -21.69 10.22 -18.55
C PRO A 262 -22.28 8.95 -19.17
N THR A 263 -22.81 9.05 -20.40
CA THR A 263 -23.36 7.90 -21.11
C THR A 263 -22.23 7.16 -21.82
N PRO A 264 -22.01 5.87 -21.52
CA PRO A 264 -21.03 5.06 -22.25
C PRO A 264 -21.34 5.08 -23.74
N ALA A 265 -20.31 5.20 -24.58
CA ALA A 265 -20.51 5.01 -26.01
C ALA A 265 -20.81 3.55 -26.31
N THR A 266 -21.37 3.29 -27.50
CA THR A 266 -21.38 1.94 -28.04
C THR A 266 -19.93 1.46 -28.18
N PRO A 267 -19.56 0.32 -27.59
CA PRO A 267 -18.28 -0.36 -27.80
C PRO A 267 -17.86 -0.34 -29.27
N LYS A 268 -16.74 0.30 -29.59
CA LYS A 268 -16.12 0.26 -30.94
C LYS A 268 -14.81 -0.47 -30.79
N PRO A 269 -14.50 -1.56 -31.48
CA PRO A 269 -13.26 -2.32 -31.23
C PRO A 269 -12.01 -1.43 -31.24
N LEU A 270 -11.14 -1.61 -30.24
CA LEU A 270 -9.85 -0.93 -30.13
C LEU A 270 -9.02 -1.22 -31.41
N PRO A 271 -8.30 -0.22 -31.96
CA PRO A 271 -7.30 -0.48 -33.00
C PRO A 271 -6.30 -1.56 -32.55
N ALA A 272 -5.82 -2.38 -33.49
CA ALA A 272 -5.00 -3.56 -33.18
C ALA A 272 -3.62 -3.24 -32.56
N ALA A 273 -3.18 -1.99 -32.65
CA ALA A 273 -1.94 -1.49 -32.09
C ALA A 273 -2.20 -0.05 -31.61
N THR A 274 -2.24 0.13 -30.30
CA THR A 274 -2.34 1.45 -29.65
C THR A 274 -1.24 1.56 -28.62
N ASP A 275 -0.85 2.79 -28.28
CA ASP A 275 0.04 2.99 -27.14
C ASP A 275 -0.68 2.67 -25.82
N PHE A 276 0.05 2.68 -24.71
CA PHE A 276 -0.51 2.38 -23.39
C PHE A 276 -1.60 3.36 -22.98
N PHE A 277 -1.39 4.66 -23.20
CA PHE A 277 -2.32 5.69 -22.77
C PHE A 277 -3.54 5.76 -23.66
N ASP A 278 -3.41 5.54 -24.96
CA ASP A 278 -4.50 5.35 -25.90
C ASP A 278 -5.39 4.18 -25.48
N ALA A 279 -4.79 3.07 -25.05
CA ALA A 279 -5.53 1.91 -24.57
C ALA A 279 -6.31 2.25 -23.29
N LEU A 280 -5.70 2.97 -22.34
CA LEU A 280 -6.38 3.44 -21.13
C LEU A 280 -7.49 4.44 -21.43
N GLN A 281 -7.22 5.41 -22.32
CA GLN A 281 -8.18 6.42 -22.77
C GLN A 281 -9.39 5.77 -23.40
N TYR A 282 -9.15 4.79 -24.26
CA TYR A 282 -10.21 4.05 -24.91
C TYR A 282 -11.06 3.26 -23.90
N ILE A 283 -10.44 2.55 -22.96
CA ILE A 283 -11.18 1.81 -21.92
C ILE A 283 -12.01 2.79 -21.08
N ALA A 284 -11.45 3.96 -20.74
CA ALA A 284 -12.17 5.02 -20.05
C ALA A 284 -13.43 5.44 -20.84
N ALA A 285 -13.28 5.72 -22.13
CA ALA A 285 -14.36 6.12 -23.03
C ALA A 285 -15.44 5.04 -23.22
N GLU A 286 -15.03 3.79 -23.43
CA GLU A 286 -15.91 2.65 -23.72
C GLU A 286 -16.76 2.29 -22.50
N TYR A 287 -16.16 2.26 -21.32
CA TYR A 287 -16.82 1.85 -20.08
C TYR A 287 -17.45 3.00 -19.31
N GLY A 288 -17.22 4.26 -19.73
CA GLY A 288 -17.74 5.42 -19.02
C GLY A 288 -17.13 5.55 -17.62
N VAL A 289 -15.84 5.25 -17.48
CA VAL A 289 -15.11 5.26 -16.20
C VAL A 289 -13.92 6.21 -16.26
N THR A 290 -13.61 6.85 -15.13
CA THR A 290 -12.38 7.64 -15.03
C THR A 290 -11.19 6.74 -14.76
N VAL A 291 -10.12 6.94 -15.52
CA VAL A 291 -8.84 6.24 -15.35
C VAL A 291 -7.74 7.27 -15.05
N ILE A 292 -7.02 7.04 -13.96
CA ILE A 292 -5.89 7.86 -13.49
C ILE A 292 -4.63 7.01 -13.66
N ALA A 293 -3.64 7.50 -14.39
CA ALA A 293 -2.43 6.74 -14.69
C ALA A 293 -1.17 7.52 -14.35
N ASP A 294 -0.17 6.84 -13.80
CA ASP A 294 1.14 7.43 -13.56
C ASP A 294 1.79 7.85 -14.89
N ALA A 295 2.20 9.11 -14.96
CA ALA A 295 2.75 9.70 -16.17
C ALA A 295 4.29 9.58 -16.28
N GLY A 296 4.97 9.21 -15.18
CA GLY A 296 6.43 9.21 -15.09
C GLY A 296 7.13 8.08 -15.85
N SER A 297 6.44 7.00 -16.18
CA SER A 297 7.03 5.76 -16.70
C SER A 297 6.35 5.22 -17.97
N ALA A 298 5.63 6.11 -18.66
CA ALA A 298 5.02 5.92 -19.99
C ALA A 298 5.65 4.79 -20.83
N PRO A 299 5.06 3.58 -20.80
CA PRO A 299 5.58 2.48 -21.59
C PRO A 299 5.36 2.76 -23.08
N THR A 300 6.41 2.73 -23.88
CA THR A 300 6.32 2.79 -25.36
C THR A 300 5.86 1.47 -25.98
N GLN A 301 5.42 0.52 -25.16
CA GLN A 301 5.02 -0.79 -25.60
C GLN A 301 3.65 -0.70 -26.29
N THR A 302 3.57 -1.22 -27.51
CA THR A 302 2.29 -1.43 -28.18
C THR A 302 1.51 -2.50 -27.45
N ILE A 303 0.27 -2.18 -27.09
CA ILE A 303 -0.58 -3.12 -26.36
C ILE A 303 -1.55 -3.77 -27.34
N THR A 304 -1.67 -5.10 -27.22
CA THR A 304 -2.69 -5.85 -27.96
C THR A 304 -4.06 -5.53 -27.36
N PRO A 305 -5.13 -5.39 -28.15
CA PRO A 305 -6.45 -5.06 -27.65
C PRO A 305 -6.85 -5.87 -26.41
N PRO A 306 -7.34 -5.21 -25.36
CA PRO A 306 -7.68 -5.85 -24.11
C PRO A 306 -8.68 -6.97 -24.34
N LYS A 307 -8.47 -8.10 -23.68
CA LYS A 307 -9.43 -9.20 -23.62
C LYS A 307 -10.04 -9.17 -22.23
N GLY A 308 -11.35 -9.02 -22.14
CA GLY A 308 -12.05 -9.00 -20.86
C GLY A 308 -13.53 -8.67 -21.04
N ALA A 309 -14.35 -9.19 -20.14
CA ALA A 309 -15.79 -8.91 -20.09
C ALA A 309 -16.12 -7.71 -19.18
N SER A 310 -15.14 -7.24 -18.39
CA SER A 310 -15.28 -6.13 -17.44
C SER A 310 -14.16 -5.11 -17.59
N VAL A 311 -14.42 -3.88 -17.11
CA VAL A 311 -13.42 -2.80 -17.06
C VAL A 311 -12.20 -3.21 -16.25
N GLU A 312 -12.37 -3.88 -15.12
CA GLU A 312 -11.26 -4.33 -14.27
C GLU A 312 -10.35 -5.31 -15.00
N GLU A 313 -10.91 -6.32 -15.68
CA GLU A 313 -10.14 -7.29 -16.45
C GLU A 313 -9.38 -6.64 -17.61
N GLN A 314 -10.03 -5.71 -18.32
CA GLN A 314 -9.39 -4.99 -19.42
C GLN A 314 -8.24 -4.10 -18.95
N LEU A 315 -8.46 -3.29 -17.90
CA LEU A 315 -7.42 -2.46 -17.31
C LEU A 315 -6.28 -3.32 -16.76
N GLN A 316 -6.57 -4.41 -16.05
CA GLN A 316 -5.54 -5.33 -15.54
C GLN A 316 -4.74 -5.98 -16.66
N SER A 317 -5.38 -6.33 -17.79
CA SER A 317 -4.68 -6.85 -18.97
C SER A 317 -3.74 -5.82 -19.58
N VAL A 318 -4.18 -4.57 -19.72
CA VAL A 318 -3.36 -3.47 -20.28
C VAL A 318 -2.22 -3.11 -19.35
N ALA A 319 -2.51 -2.85 -18.07
CA ALA A 319 -1.53 -2.51 -17.05
C ALA A 319 -0.54 -3.66 -16.83
N GLY A 320 -1.00 -4.90 -16.75
CA GLY A 320 -0.15 -6.07 -16.54
C GLY A 320 0.86 -6.30 -17.67
N ALA A 321 0.50 -5.96 -18.92
CA ALA A 321 1.42 -6.07 -20.06
C ALA A 321 2.67 -5.18 -19.91
N VAL A 322 2.55 -4.07 -19.19
CA VAL A 322 3.63 -3.11 -18.94
C VAL A 322 4.16 -3.15 -17.51
N GLY A 323 3.70 -4.12 -16.72
CA GLY A 323 4.11 -4.32 -15.34
C GLY A 323 3.48 -3.34 -14.34
N TYR A 324 2.37 -2.68 -14.68
CA TYR A 324 1.61 -1.80 -13.79
C TYR A 324 0.53 -2.59 -13.02
N SER A 325 0.04 -2.01 -11.93
CA SER A 325 -1.09 -2.49 -11.14
C SER A 325 -2.30 -1.58 -11.29
N VAL A 326 -3.50 -2.16 -11.13
CA VAL A 326 -4.77 -1.43 -11.18
C VAL A 326 -5.44 -1.50 -9.81
N VAL A 327 -5.87 -0.36 -9.29
CA VAL A 327 -6.62 -0.24 -8.03
C VAL A 327 -7.92 0.51 -8.31
N LYS A 328 -9.06 -0.01 -7.80
CA LYS A 328 -10.34 0.70 -7.87
C LYS A 328 -10.46 1.63 -6.66
N LEU A 329 -10.65 2.92 -6.92
CA LEU A 329 -10.78 3.94 -5.90
C LEU A 329 -12.21 3.98 -5.33
N PRO A 330 -12.42 4.50 -4.09
CA PRO A 330 -13.76 4.66 -3.51
C PRO A 330 -14.71 5.50 -4.36
N SER A 331 -14.17 6.43 -5.15
CA SER A 331 -14.91 7.26 -6.11
C SER A 331 -15.46 6.47 -7.31
N GLY A 332 -15.05 5.21 -7.51
CA GLY A 332 -15.36 4.40 -8.68
C GLY A 332 -14.37 4.58 -9.84
N ALA A 333 -13.44 5.53 -9.74
CA ALA A 333 -12.33 5.68 -10.68
C ALA A 333 -11.32 4.51 -10.54
N TYR A 334 -10.50 4.32 -11.56
CA TYR A 334 -9.42 3.34 -11.55
C TYR A 334 -8.08 4.03 -11.58
N GLU A 335 -7.19 3.61 -10.70
CA GLU A 335 -5.82 4.06 -10.62
C GLU A 335 -4.88 3.02 -11.21
N VAL A 336 -4.03 3.41 -12.15
CA VAL A 336 -3.06 2.58 -12.86
C VAL A 336 -1.66 3.07 -12.54
N THR A 337 -0.97 2.36 -11.64
CA THR A 337 0.33 2.78 -11.10
C THR A 337 1.39 1.73 -11.32
N GLN A 338 2.63 2.17 -11.50
CA GLN A 338 3.76 1.26 -11.55
C GLN A 338 4.04 0.74 -10.13
N PRO A 339 4.11 -0.58 -9.90
CA PRO A 339 4.58 -1.14 -8.64
C PRO A 339 6.02 -0.67 -8.45
N ARG A 340 6.28 -0.02 -7.32
CA ARG A 340 7.63 0.41 -7.01
C ARG A 340 8.52 -0.80 -6.79
N GLN A 341 9.68 -0.80 -7.42
CA GLN A 341 10.74 -1.74 -7.08
C GLN A 341 11.16 -1.43 -5.64
N GLN A 342 10.77 -2.28 -4.71
CA GLN A 342 11.24 -2.28 -3.32
C GLN A 342 12.69 -2.73 -3.26
#